data_AF-A0A354XIP0-F1
#
_entry.id   AF-A0A354XIP0-F1
#
_cell.length_a   1.000
_cell.length_b   1.000
_cell.length_c   1.000
_cell.angle_alpha   90.00
_cell.angle_beta   90.00
_cell.angle_gamma   90.00
#
_symmetry.space_group_name_H-M   'P 1'
#
loop_
_entity.id
_entity.type
_entity.pdbx_description
1 polymer ?
#
loop_
_entity_poly.entity_id
_entity_poly.type
_entity_poly.pdbx_seq_one_letter_code
_entity_poly.pdbx_strand_id
1 'polypeptide(L)' 'MNAQAETIATMPTQNEASNDSLLQIRGLKKRFSLSGDFLEQLRFKGGKLVRHQEFIHAINGVNLDIKRGEALCVVG' A
#
# COMPACT_ATOMS: atom_id res chain seq x y z
N MET A 1 44.04 -10.74 20.42
CA MET A 1 43.43 -9.92 19.36
C MET A 1 42.63 -10.85 18.47
N ASN A 2 41.33 -11.06 18.75
CA ASN A 2 40.43 -11.73 17.82
C ASN A 2 39.28 -10.77 17.55
N ALA A 3 39.30 -10.24 16.34
CA ALA A 3 38.35 -9.29 15.81
C ALA A 3 37.30 -10.04 14.99
N GLN A 4 36.07 -9.54 15.05
CA GLN A 4 34.97 -9.73 14.10
C GLN A 4 34.29 -11.12 14.16
N ALA A 5 32.96 -11.24 14.02
CA ALA A 5 32.02 -10.35 13.35
C ALA A 5 30.67 -10.32 14.07
N GLU A 6 30.07 -9.14 14.04
CA GLU A 6 28.74 -8.81 14.53
C GLU A 6 27.69 -9.69 13.84
N THR A 7 26.78 -10.25 14.65
CA THR A 7 25.61 -10.97 14.20
C THR A 7 24.68 -9.99 13.48
N ILE A 8 24.84 -9.89 12.16
CA ILE A 8 23.89 -9.20 11.29
C ILE A 8 22.56 -9.94 11.44
N ALA A 9 21.61 -9.32 12.13
CA ALA A 9 20.25 -9.82 12.22
C ALA A 9 19.71 -9.92 10.78
N THR A 10 19.58 -11.15 10.31
CA THR A 10 18.92 -11.48 9.05
C THR A 10 17.48 -10.99 9.15
N MET A 11 17.22 -9.82 8.58
CA MET A 11 15.85 -9.41 8.26
C MET A 11 15.30 -10.48 7.32
N PRO A 12 14.17 -11.13 7.64
CA PRO A 12 13.62 -12.14 6.75
C PRO A 12 13.21 -11.45 5.45
N THR A 13 13.93 -11.79 4.38
CA THR A 13 13.51 -11.53 3.01
C THR A 13 12.12 -12.16 2.86
N GLN A 14 11.10 -11.35 2.59
CA GLN A 14 9.67 -11.74 2.56
C GLN A 14 9.30 -12.87 1.57
N ASN A 15 10.27 -13.43 0.85
CA ASN A 15 10.08 -14.48 -0.15
C ASN A 15 10.31 -15.92 0.34
N GLU A 16 10.74 -16.17 1.57
CA GLU A 16 10.97 -17.55 2.04
C GLU A 16 9.70 -18.27 2.53
N ALA A 17 8.58 -17.55 2.73
CA ALA A 17 7.33 -18.15 3.24
C ALA A 17 6.34 -18.60 2.14
N SER A 18 6.68 -18.56 0.86
CA SER A 18 5.68 -18.77 -0.20
C SER A 18 6.18 -19.59 -1.40
N ASN A 19 6.68 -20.79 -1.15
CA ASN A 19 6.78 -21.79 -2.23
C ASN A 19 5.38 -22.28 -2.70
N ASP A 20 4.31 -22.00 -1.94
CA ASP A 20 2.95 -22.50 -2.21
C ASP A 20 1.97 -21.42 -2.76
N SER A 21 2.32 -20.13 -2.65
CA SER A 21 1.46 -19.04 -3.15
C SER A 21 1.80 -18.67 -4.59
N LEU A 22 0.79 -18.59 -5.44
CA LEU A 22 0.88 -18.06 -6.80
C LEU A 22 0.81 -16.54 -6.83
N LEU A 23 -0.02 -15.92 -5.98
CA LEU A 23 -0.17 -14.47 -5.88
C LEU A 23 -0.36 -14.06 -4.43
N GLN A 24 0.47 -13.13 -3.97
CA GLN A 24 0.35 -12.55 -2.65
C GLN A 24 0.23 -11.03 -2.74
N ILE A 25 -0.87 -10.49 -2.21
CA ILE A 25 -1.12 -9.06 -2.06
C ILE A 25 -1.18 -8.75 -0.57
N ARG A 26 -0.51 -7.67 -0.15
CA ARG A 26 -0.53 -7.19 1.23
C ARG A 26 -0.78 -5.68 1.25
N GLY A 27 -1.76 -5.25 2.03
CA GLY A 27 -2.07 -3.86 2.31
C GLY A 27 -2.46 -3.03 1.09
N LEU A 28 -3.06 -3.63 0.05
CA LEU A 28 -3.38 -2.94 -1.19
C LEU A 28 -4.34 -1.78 -0.94
N LYS A 29 -3.90 -0.57 -1.27
CA LYS A 29 -4.69 0.65 -1.16
C LYS A 29 -4.72 1.35 -2.51
N LYS A 30 -5.90 1.78 -2.94
CA LYS A 30 -6.07 2.60 -4.15
C LYS A 30 -6.96 3.77 -3.80
N ARG A 31 -6.45 4.97 -4.07
CA ARG A 31 -7.18 6.22 -3.91
C ARG A 31 -7.21 6.97 -5.23
N PHE A 32 -8.28 7.70 -5.46
CA PHE A 32 -8.43 8.62 -6.58
C PHE A 32 -8.61 10.04 -6.04
N SER A 33 -7.87 11.00 -6.61
CA SER A 33 -8.04 12.41 -6.27
C SER A 33 -9.37 12.89 -6.84
N LEU A 34 -10.18 13.52 -6.01
CA LEU A 34 -11.34 14.30 -6.45
C LEU A 34 -10.99 15.76 -6.69
N SER A 35 -9.87 16.19 -6.14
CA SER A 35 -9.37 17.54 -6.34
C SER A 35 -8.75 17.63 -7.73
N GLY A 36 -9.21 18.62 -8.51
CA GLY A 36 -8.65 18.97 -9.82
C GLY A 36 -7.27 19.62 -9.71
N ASP A 37 -6.95 20.50 -10.65
CA ASP A 37 -5.62 21.12 -10.75
C ASP A 37 -5.27 21.97 -9.53
N PHE A 38 -3.97 22.25 -9.35
CA PHE A 38 -3.40 22.87 -8.16
C PHE A 38 -4.16 24.11 -7.63
N LEU A 39 -4.65 24.99 -8.52
CA LEU A 39 -5.39 26.20 -8.15
C LEU A 39 -6.82 25.91 -7.69
N GLU A 40 -7.47 24.86 -8.21
CA GLU A 40 -8.82 24.47 -7.80
C GLU A 40 -8.84 23.88 -6.37
N GLN A 41 -7.71 23.31 -5.95
CA GLN A 41 -7.53 22.81 -4.58
C GLN A 41 -7.40 23.95 -3.55
N LEU A 42 -7.20 25.19 -4.01
CA LEU A 42 -6.96 26.34 -3.17
C LEU A 42 -8.28 27.04 -2.82
N ARG A 43 -8.61 27.11 -1.53
CA ARG A 43 -9.85 27.68 -1.00
C ARG A 43 -9.54 28.80 -0.01
N PHE A 44 -10.39 29.81 0.09
CA PHE A 44 -10.32 30.80 1.16
C PHE A 44 -11.24 30.37 2.32
N LYS A 45 -10.66 30.17 3.52
CA LYS A 45 -11.42 29.96 4.76
C LYS A 45 -10.93 30.93 5.83
N GLY A 46 -11.83 31.76 6.35
CA GLY A 46 -11.52 32.69 7.45
C GLY A 46 -10.42 33.70 7.12
N GLY A 47 -10.38 34.20 5.88
CA GLY A 47 -9.36 35.15 5.41
C GLY A 47 -7.98 34.53 5.11
N LYS A 48 -7.83 33.21 5.25
CA LYS A 48 -6.59 32.49 4.92
C LYS A 48 -6.80 31.58 3.70
N LEU A 49 -5.76 31.50 2.88
CA LEU A 49 -5.69 30.58 1.74
C LEU A 49 -5.31 29.19 2.26
N VAL A 50 -6.19 28.21 2.06
CA VAL A 50 -6.02 26.82 2.52
C VAL A 50 -6.11 25.87 1.34
N ARG A 51 -5.29 24.81 1.36
CA ARG A 51 -5.41 23.73 0.37
C ARG A 51 -6.37 22.68 0.88
N HIS A 52 -7.39 22.37 0.09
CA HIS A 52 -8.37 21.33 0.37
C HIS A 52 -8.20 20.19 -0.62
N GLN A 53 -7.92 18.99 -0.10
CA GLN A 53 -7.75 17.79 -0.91
C GLN A 53 -8.76 16.72 -0.51
N GLU A 54 -9.47 16.20 -1.50
CA GLU A 54 -10.47 15.16 -1.33
C GLU A 54 -10.05 13.92 -2.11
N PHE A 55 -10.28 12.74 -1.52
CA PHE A 55 -9.90 11.47 -2.10
C PHE A 55 -11.02 10.44 -1.94
N ILE A 56 -11.33 9.71 -3.02
CA ILE A 56 -12.12 8.48 -2.95
C ILE A 56 -11.17 7.32 -2.67
N HIS A 57 -11.55 6.47 -1.73
CA HIS A 57 -10.81 5.28 -1.39
C HIS A 57 -11.44 4.06 -2.06
N ALA A 58 -10.91 3.67 -3.23
CA ALA A 58 -11.43 2.56 -4.02
C ALA A 58 -11.01 1.19 -3.47
N ILE A 59 -9.82 1.10 -2.87
CA ILE A 59 -9.35 -0.13 -2.20
C ILE A 59 -8.75 0.25 -0.86
N ASN A 60 -9.15 -0.45 0.20
CA ASN A 60 -8.83 -0.13 1.60
C ASN A 60 -8.03 -1.24 2.29
N GLY A 61 -6.75 -1.36 1.95
CA GLY A 61 -5.83 -2.24 2.68
C GLY A 61 -6.15 -3.72 2.51
N VAL A 62 -6.40 -4.15 1.28
CA VAL A 62 -6.75 -5.54 0.97
C VAL A 62 -5.52 -6.44 1.05
N ASN A 63 -5.66 -7.56 1.75
CA ASN A 63 -4.70 -8.66 1.75
C ASN A 63 -5.32 -9.84 0.99
N LEU A 64 -4.57 -10.42 0.05
CA LEU A 64 -5.01 -11.56 -0.73
C LEU A 64 -3.87 -12.56 -0.86
N ASP A 65 -4.19 -13.84 -0.81
CA ASP A 65 -3.26 -14.93 -1.06
C ASP A 65 -3.98 -15.94 -1.96
N ILE A 66 -3.40 -16.29 -3.09
CA ILE A 66 -3.94 -17.27 -4.03
C ILE A 66 -2.87 -18.31 -4.27
N LYS A 67 -3.19 -19.58 -4.06
CA LYS A 67 -2.28 -20.70 -4.32
C LYS A 67 -2.41 -21.22 -5.75
N ARG A 68 -1.45 -22.04 -6.16
CA ARG A 68 -1.52 -22.68 -7.50
C ARG A 68 -2.71 -23.64 -7.56
N GLY A 69 -3.49 -23.53 -8.64
CA GLY A 69 -4.68 -24.36 -8.86
C GLY A 69 -5.96 -23.82 -8.23
N GLU A 70 -5.90 -22.73 -7.46
CA GLU A 70 -7.09 -22.05 -6.94
C GLU A 70 -7.67 -21.08 -7.98
N ALA A 71 -9.00 -21.01 -8.04
CA ALA A 71 -9.72 -20.00 -8.79
C ALA A 71 -10.41 -19.05 -7.80
N LEU A 72 -10.09 -17.77 -7.90
CA LEU A 72 -10.73 -16.71 -7.10
C LEU A 72 -11.66 -15.89 -8.00
N CYS A 73 -12.93 -15.80 -7.62
CA CYS A 73 -13.88 -14.89 -8.23
C CYS A 73 -14.18 -13.73 -7.29
N VAL A 74 -14.12 -12.51 -7.82
CA VAL A 74 -14.55 -11.31 -7.10
C VAL A 74 -15.99 -11.01 -7.49
N VAL A 75 -16.84 -10.82 -6.49
CA VAL A 75 -18.24 -10.43 -6.66
C VAL A 75 -18.50 -9.18 -5.83
N GLY A 76 -19.28 -8.26 -6.37
CA GLY A 76 -19.58 -6.96 -5.78
C GLY A 76 -20.55 -6.18 -6.65
#